data_AF-A0A7Y6MXU7-F1
#
_entry.id   AF-A0A7Y6MXU7-F1
#
_cell.length_a   1.000
_cell.length_b   1.000
_cell.length_c   1.000
_cell.angle_alpha   90.00
_cell.angle_beta   90.00
_cell.angle_gamma   90.00
#
_symmetry.space_group_name_H-M   'P 1'
#
loop_
_entity.id
_entity.type
_entity.pdbx_description
1 polymer ?
#
loop_
_entity_poly.entity_id
_entity_poly.type
_entity_poly.pdbx_seq_one_letter_code
_entity_poly.pdbx_strand_id
1 'polypeptide(L)'
;MTKTASTDKLAELHAMVADTFMELVKDPELCNAAILGAATKFLKDNSITAVVEDNSTLTEMQKKIQERQSKRRFQNVVPLVPDPVVTDDEAQAAVDAAIAMNGS
;
A
#
# COMPACT_ATOMS: atom_id res chain seq x y z
N MET A 1 -25.46 10.37 -34.55
CA MET A 1 -24.65 9.27 -35.10
C MET A 1 -23.18 9.63 -34.95
N THR A 2 -22.54 9.22 -33.85
CA THR A 2 -21.11 9.46 -33.62
C THR A 2 -20.33 8.33 -34.25
N LYS A 3 -19.41 8.67 -35.16
CA LYS A 3 -18.64 7.76 -36.04
C LYS A 3 -17.71 6.85 -35.22
N THR A 4 -18.20 5.71 -34.73
CA THR A 4 -17.38 4.67 -34.08
C THR A 4 -16.39 4.02 -35.04
N ALA A 5 -16.77 3.82 -36.31
CA ALA A 5 -15.84 3.27 -37.30
C ALA A 5 -14.60 4.16 -37.57
N SER A 6 -14.69 5.47 -37.32
CA SER A 6 -13.51 6.35 -37.46
C SER A 6 -12.61 6.34 -36.23
N THR A 7 -13.16 6.05 -35.04
CA THR A 7 -12.35 5.95 -33.81
C THR A 7 -11.52 4.68 -33.81
N ASP A 8 -12.05 3.57 -34.33
CA ASP A 8 -11.33 2.29 -34.39
C ASP A 8 -10.13 2.35 -35.36
N LYS A 9 -10.35 2.91 -36.55
CA LYS A 9 -9.27 3.16 -37.53
C LYS A 9 -8.21 4.13 -37.01
N LEU A 10 -8.63 5.11 -36.22
CA LEU A 10 -7.71 6.05 -35.61
C LEU A 10 -6.84 5.34 -34.56
N ALA A 11 -7.44 4.49 -33.73
CA ALA A 11 -6.69 3.67 -32.76
C ALA A 11 -5.69 2.73 -33.45
N GLU A 12 -6.07 2.11 -34.56
CA GLU A 12 -5.18 1.27 -35.38
C GLU A 12 -4.01 2.09 -35.95
N LEU A 13 -4.27 3.31 -36.42
CA LEU A 13 -3.22 4.22 -36.87
C LEU A 13 -2.27 4.61 -35.73
N HIS A 14 -2.80 4.89 -34.54
CA HIS A 14 -1.97 5.19 -33.36
C HIS A 14 -1.05 4.01 -32.99
N ALA A 15 -1.56 2.78 -33.06
CA ALA A 15 -0.77 1.58 -32.81
C ALA A 15 0.37 1.44 -33.82
N MET A 16 0.09 1.55 -35.12
CA MET A 16 1.12 1.48 -36.17
C MET A 16 2.20 2.55 -36.02
N VAL A 17 1.82 3.78 -35.66
CA VAL A 17 2.78 4.87 -35.44
C VAL A 17 3.65 4.60 -34.21
N ALA A 18 3.06 4.07 -33.13
CA ALA A 18 3.81 3.70 -31.93
C ALA A 18 4.83 2.59 -32.22
N ASP A 19 4.44 1.55 -32.96
CA ASP A 19 5.32 0.44 -33.35
C ASP A 19 6.48 0.93 -34.22
N THR A 20 6.21 1.84 -35.16
CA THR A 20 7.25 2.45 -36.00
C THR A 20 8.27 3.23 -35.15
N PHE A 21 7.80 4.03 -34.18
CA PHE A 21 8.72 4.71 -33.27
C PHE A 21 9.52 3.73 -32.41
N MET A 22 8.93 2.61 -32.00
CA MET A 22 9.63 1.57 -31.25
C MET A 22 10.77 0.97 -32.07
N GLU A 23 10.56 0.67 -33.35
CA GLU A 23 11.59 0.16 -34.26
C GLU A 23 12.71 1.18 -34.46
N LEU A 24 12.36 2.43 -34.76
CA LEU A 24 13.33 3.50 -35.02
C LEU A 24 14.16 3.87 -33.79
N VAL A 25 13.59 3.79 -32.58
CA VAL A 25 14.31 4.10 -31.34
C VAL A 25 15.24 2.95 -30.92
N LYS A 26 14.88 1.70 -31.25
CA LYS A 26 15.71 0.52 -30.95
C LYS A 26 16.93 0.40 -31.85
N ASP A 27 16.85 0.90 -33.08
CA ASP A 27 17.97 0.87 -34.02
C ASP A 27 18.92 2.05 -33.78
N PRO A 28 20.17 1.83 -33.30
CA PRO A 28 21.11 2.90 -33.01
C PRO A 28 21.58 3.68 -34.26
N GLU A 29 21.45 3.13 -35.47
CA GLU A 29 21.82 3.83 -36.70
C GLU A 29 20.71 4.79 -37.16
N LEU A 30 19.45 4.48 -36.85
CA LEU A 30 18.29 5.30 -37.21
C LEU A 30 17.85 6.24 -36.08
N CYS A 31 18.18 5.88 -34.83
CA CYS A 31 17.81 6.63 -33.63
C CYS A 31 18.63 7.93 -33.52
N ASN A 32 18.08 8.99 -34.10
CA ASN A 32 18.62 10.34 -34.01
C ASN A 32 17.79 11.23 -33.07
N ALA A 33 18.34 12.39 -32.71
CA ALA A 33 17.69 13.33 -31.79
C ALA A 33 16.31 13.82 -32.28
N ALA A 34 16.09 13.89 -33.60
CA ALA A 34 14.81 14.28 -34.17
C ALA A 34 13.74 13.19 -33.96
N ILE A 35 14.10 11.91 -34.14
CA ILE A 35 13.22 10.76 -33.86
C ILE A 35 12.87 10.72 -32.37
N LEU A 36 13.85 10.88 -31.47
CA LEU A 36 13.60 10.92 -30.03
C LEU A 36 12.68 12.08 -29.63
N GLY A 37 12.88 13.26 -30.24
CA GLY A 37 11.99 14.41 -30.04
C GLY A 37 10.57 14.16 -30.53
N ALA A 38 10.43 13.57 -31.72
CA ALA A 38 9.14 13.20 -32.30
C ALA A 38 8.42 12.13 -31.47
N ALA A 39 9.11 11.08 -31.04
CA ALA A 39 8.57 10.03 -30.17
C ALA A 39 8.13 10.60 -28.82
N THR A 40 8.95 11.45 -28.19
CA THR A 40 8.60 12.12 -26.92
C THR A 40 7.35 12.98 -27.08
N LYS A 41 7.23 13.71 -28.18
CA LYS A 41 6.05 14.52 -28.48
C LYS A 41 4.82 13.65 -28.73
N PHE A 42 4.96 12.56 -29.49
CA PHE A 42 3.90 11.60 -29.72
C PHE A 42 3.35 11.01 -28.40
N LEU A 43 4.23 10.64 -27.47
CA LEU A 43 3.82 10.14 -26.15
C LEU A 43 3.04 11.20 -25.36
N LYS A 44 3.51 12.46 -25.37
CA LYS A 44 2.86 13.58 -24.68
C LYS A 44 1.49 13.92 -25.26
N ASP A 45 1.42 14.08 -26.59
CA ASP A 45 0.21 14.51 -27.30
C ASP A 45 -0.90 13.46 -27.17
N ASN A 46 -0.54 12.18 -27.03
CA ASN A 46 -1.48 11.07 -26.88
C ASN A 46 -1.67 10.59 -25.43
N SER A 47 -1.14 11.32 -24.44
CA SER A 47 -1.20 10.95 -23.01
C SER A 47 -0.74 9.52 -22.72
N ILE A 48 0.24 9.01 -23.48
CA ILE A 48 0.84 7.70 -23.26
C ILE A 48 1.82 7.86 -22.10
N THR A 49 1.40 7.42 -20.92
CA THR A 49 2.22 7.46 -19.72
C THR A 49 2.95 6.14 -19.55
N ALA A 50 4.27 6.20 -19.41
CA ALA A 50 5.02 5.06 -18.88
C ALA A 50 4.85 5.08 -17.36
N VAL A 51 4.00 4.22 -16.84
CA VAL A 51 4.04 3.93 -15.41
C VAL A 51 5.31 3.12 -15.20
N VAL A 52 6.27 3.68 -14.46
CA VAL A 52 7.41 2.91 -13.96
C VAL A 52 6.87 1.99 -12.85
N GLU A 53 6.09 0.99 -13.24
CA GLU A 53 5.69 -0.09 -12.35
C GLU A 53 6.86 -1.03 -12.18
N ASP A 54 7.82 -0.62 -11.36
CA ASP A 54 8.75 -1.55 -10.71
C ASP A 54 9.40 -0.87 -9.50
N ASN A 55 8.57 -0.52 -8.52
CA ASN A 55 9.05 -0.49 -7.13
C ASN A 55 8.51 -1.72 -6.40
N SER A 56 8.68 -2.90 -7.00
CA SER A 56 8.45 -4.20 -6.35
C SER A 56 9.09 -4.24 -4.96
N THR A 57 10.26 -3.61 -4.82
CA THR A 57 10.98 -3.37 -3.55
C THR A 57 10.18 -2.57 -2.53
N LEU A 58 9.53 -1.46 -2.91
CA LEU A 58 8.70 -0.66 -1.99
C LEU A 58 7.43 -1.41 -1.60
N THR A 59 6.80 -2.11 -2.55
CA THR A 59 5.59 -2.91 -2.28
C THR A 59 5.89 -4.05 -1.30
N GLU A 60 7.03 -4.74 -1.46
CA GLU A 60 7.48 -5.75 -0.51
C GLU A 60 7.82 -5.17 0.87
N MET A 61 8.44 -3.99 0.91
CA MET A 61 8.74 -3.30 2.17
C MET A 61 7.48 -2.90 2.92
N GLN A 62 6.48 -2.34 2.23
CA GLN A 62 5.18 -2.00 2.81
C GLN A 62 4.49 -3.24 3.38
N LYS A 63 4.50 -4.36 2.65
CA LYS A 63 3.96 -5.64 3.12
C LYS A 63 4.67 -6.13 4.38
N LYS A 64 6.00 -6.09 4.43
CA LYS A 64 6.79 -6.47 5.62
C LYS A 64 6.51 -5.58 6.83
N ILE A 65 6.29 -4.29 6.63
CA ILE A 65 5.93 -3.36 7.72
C ILE A 65 4.53 -3.69 8.26
N GLN A 66 3.55 -3.93 7.39
CA GLN A 66 2.19 -4.26 7.78
C GLN A 66 2.10 -5.61 8.53
N GLU A 67 2.87 -6.61 8.11
CA GLU A 67 3.00 -7.90 8.81
C GLU A 67 3.62 -7.74 10.21
N ARG A 68 4.61 -6.85 10.38
CA ARG A 68 5.19 -6.57 11.70
C ARG A 68 4.23 -5.83 12.61
N GLN A 69 3.49 -4.86 12.08
CA GLN A 69 2.50 -4.09 12.86
C GLN A 69 1.32 -4.94 13.32
N SER A 70 0.80 -5.81 12.45
CA SER A 70 -0.27 -6.75 12.81
C SER A 70 0.18 -7.71 13.91
N LYS A 71 1.36 -8.32 13.81
CA LYS A 71 1.90 -9.20 14.85
C LYS A 71 2.05 -8.53 16.22
N ARG A 72 2.46 -7.26 16.27
CA ARG A 72 2.60 -6.50 17.53
C ARG A 72 1.27 -6.21 18.21
N ARG A 73 0.18 -6.03 17.45
CA ARG A 73 -1.15 -5.74 18.02
C ARG A 73 -1.75 -6.89 18.81
N PHE A 74 -1.38 -8.13 18.49
CA PHE A 74 -1.95 -9.32 19.12
C PHE A 74 -1.13 -9.88 20.31
N GLN A 75 0.09 -9.38 20.55
CA GLN A 75 0.96 -9.95 21.59
C GLN A 75 0.76 -9.37 23.00
N ASN A 76 0.08 -8.23 23.16
CA ASN A 76 -0.01 -7.51 24.44
C ASN A 76 -1.45 -7.34 24.99
N VAL A 77 -2.39 -8.21 24.61
CA VAL A 77 -3.76 -8.14 25.13
C VAL A 77 -3.92 -9.17 26.24
N VAL A 78 -3.74 -8.76 27.50
CA VAL A 78 -4.15 -9.56 28.66
C VAL A 78 -5.65 -9.35 28.88
N PRO A 79 -6.46 -10.42 28.97
CA PRO A 79 -7.88 -10.28 29.31
C PRO A 79 -8.01 -9.66 30.70
N LEU A 80 -8.83 -8.61 30.83
CA LEU A 80 -9.14 -8.01 32.12
C LEU A 80 -10.00 -9.01 32.91
N VAL A 81 -9.39 -9.73 33.85
CA VAL A 81 -10.14 -10.51 34.83
C VAL A 81 -10.64 -9.51 35.88
N PRO A 82 -11.95 -9.45 36.16
CA PRO A 82 -12.44 -8.61 37.23
C PRO A 82 -11.91 -9.14 38.57
N ASP A 83 -11.33 -8.24 39.37
CA ASP A 83 -10.81 -8.58 40.70
C ASP A 83 -11.93 -9.22 41.55
N PRO A 84 -11.59 -10.17 42.44
CA PRO A 84 -12.56 -10.71 43.37
C PRO A 84 -13.12 -9.58 44.23
N VAL A 85 -14.45 -9.42 44.22
CA VAL A 85 -15.14 -8.47 45.07
C VAL A 85 -14.94 -8.92 46.52
N VAL A 86 -14.04 -8.26 47.23
CA VAL A 86 -13.92 -8.41 48.69
C VAL A 86 -15.25 -7.93 49.28
N THR A 87 -15.99 -8.83 49.90
CA THR A 87 -17.25 -8.48 50.56
C THR A 87 -16.95 -7.74 51.87
N ASP A 88 -17.82 -6.83 52.26
CA ASP A 88 -17.65 -6.03 53.48
C ASP A 88 -17.43 -6.91 54.74
N ASP A 89 -17.96 -8.13 54.74
CA ASP A 89 -17.77 -9.12 55.80
C ASP A 89 -16.31 -9.61 55.91
N GLU A 90 -15.60 -9.80 54.79
CA GLU A 90 -14.18 -10.18 54.81
C GLU A 90 -13.29 -9.01 55.25
N ALA A 91 -13.67 -7.78 54.89
CA ALA A 91 -12.95 -6.58 55.33
C ALA A 91 -13.11 -6.38 56.85
N GLN A 92 -14.31 -6.58 57.39
CA GLN A 92 -14.58 -6.45 58.82
C GLN A 92 -13.85 -7.54 59.63
N ALA A 93 -13.83 -8.78 59.15
CA ALA A 93 -13.10 -9.87 59.81
C ALA A 93 -11.59 -9.60 59.89
N ALA A 94 -10.99 -9.00 58.86
CA ALA A 94 -9.58 -8.64 58.86
C ALA A 94 -9.27 -7.51 59.86
N VAL A 95 -10.17 -6.54 60.01
CA VAL A 95 -10.04 -5.44 60.97
C VAL A 95 -10.15 -5.96 62.40
N ASP A 96 -11.12 -6.83 62.69
CA ASP A 96 -11.31 -7.41 64.02
C ASP A 96 -10.12 -8.28 64.43
N ALA A 97 -9.57 -9.07 63.49
CA ALA A 97 -8.36 -9.84 63.71
C ALA A 97 -7.14 -8.95 64.02
N ALA A 98 -7.00 -7.81 63.34
CA ALA A 98 -5.91 -6.87 63.57
C ALA A 98 -6.01 -6.16 64.94
N ILE A 99 -7.23 -5.86 65.40
CA ILE A 99 -7.47 -5.25 66.72
C ILE A 99 -7.16 -6.27 67.84
N ALA A 100 -7.55 -7.53 67.66
CA ALA A 100 -7.26 -8.59 68.63
C ALA A 100 -5.75 -8.84 68.81
N MET A 101 -4.94 -8.66 67.77
CA MET A 101 -3.49 -8.86 67.84
C MET A 101 -2.72 -7.70 68.50
N ASN A 102 -3.28 -6.49 68.55
CA ASN A 102 -2.61 -5.30 69.10
C ASN A 102 -3.17 -4.84 70.46
N GLY A 103 -4.13 -5.57 71.03
CA GLY A 103 -4.88 -5.19 72.24
C GLY A 103 -4.53 -5.95 73.52
N SER A 104 -3.32 -6.50 73.67
CA SER A 104 -2.81 -7.06 74.95
C SER A 104 -1.47 -6.45 75.33
#